data_AF-A0A849TN20-F1
#
_entry.id   AF-A0A849TN20-F1
#
_cell.length_a   1.000
_cell.length_b   1.000
_cell.length_c   1.000
_cell.angle_alpha   90.00
_cell.angle_beta   90.00
_cell.angle_gamma   90.00
#
_symmetry.space_group_name_H-M   'P 1'
#
loop_
_entity.id
_entity.type
_entity.pdbx_description
1 polymer ?
#
loop_
_entity_poly.entity_id
_entity_poly.type
_entity_poly.pdbx_seq_one_letter_code
_entity_poly.pdbx_strand_id
1 'polypeptide(L)'
;MAKNLDPQFEIETALPDPEERRAVLRQLVASIEYVDGIAPKAWVLSLKPKPGRTFCLTVGITEVLVLQSAGLRLLLEGPLTDELIDRFGVSRPATSYASGGPDQFQVTLQPREVAAATDELTLSHQKFIKMVGTRRSDNEPRGGTPNAAANNAAFVAYVRREAEGRPSKYFVLQWNEDADRTSGTGPFGNDMNDRWTWTSGNTTKIRADDIVVLRRTGAIKGIVGYGKVLRGSYPDMRTESNGNPTLVDVAWIATSSRPALTKSDPRIANMPNLWVQANGAELNADDGEKLIAILSKEFVALNQSNKITDESDAEARRYPEGRKYEVRLSVHERDPKARLTCIEHHKPAYACQVCEMNFADKYGADIGAEFIHVHHKKPLPMGVRDTDPRNDLIPVCPNCHAMLHKEDPPMCPEDLKLRLRARRQT
;
A
#
# COMPACT_ATOMS: atom_id res chain seq x y z
N MET A 1 -28.25 -21.87 17.38
CA MET A 1 -26.86 -22.40 17.32
C MET A 1 -26.04 -21.44 16.48
N ALA A 2 -25.20 -20.61 17.11
CA ALA A 2 -24.33 -19.70 16.38
C ALA A 2 -23.33 -20.56 15.60
N LYS A 3 -23.31 -20.44 14.26
CA LYS A 3 -22.21 -20.98 13.45
C LYS A 3 -20.92 -20.43 14.07
N ASN A 4 -19.90 -21.27 14.27
CA ASN A 4 -18.55 -20.79 14.55
C ASN A 4 -18.10 -20.00 13.30
N LEU A 5 -18.41 -18.71 13.29
CA LEU A 5 -17.97 -17.79 12.26
C LEU A 5 -16.46 -17.67 12.37
N ASP A 6 -15.75 -17.88 11.27
CA ASP A 6 -14.32 -17.64 11.19
C ASP A 6 -14.07 -16.13 11.18
N PRO A 7 -13.47 -15.56 12.25
CA PRO A 7 -13.24 -14.13 12.33
C PRO A 7 -12.31 -13.64 11.23
N GLN A 8 -11.38 -14.48 10.77
CA GLN A 8 -10.48 -14.10 9.69
C GLN A 8 -11.24 -13.88 8.39
N PHE A 9 -12.01 -14.88 7.96
CA PHE A 9 -12.79 -14.81 6.73
C PHE A 9 -13.76 -13.61 6.73
N GLU A 10 -14.48 -13.37 7.82
CA GLU A 10 -15.47 -12.29 7.89
C GLU A 10 -14.84 -10.90 7.84
N ILE A 11 -13.67 -10.72 8.46
CA ILE A 11 -12.96 -9.45 8.49
C ILE A 11 -12.25 -9.19 7.16
N GLU A 12 -11.58 -10.19 6.59
CA GLU A 12 -10.93 -10.06 5.28
C GLU A 12 -11.94 -9.81 4.15
N THR A 13 -13.14 -10.37 4.26
CA THR A 13 -14.23 -10.09 3.31
C THR A 13 -14.72 -8.64 3.43
N ALA A 14 -14.83 -8.11 4.65
CA ALA A 14 -15.30 -6.75 4.88
C ALA A 14 -14.22 -5.68 4.64
N LEU A 15 -12.95 -6.02 4.86
CA LEU A 15 -11.78 -5.16 4.72
C LEU A 15 -10.72 -5.90 3.88
N PRO A 16 -10.90 -5.97 2.55
CA PRO A 16 -10.01 -6.75 1.69
C PRO A 16 -8.61 -6.16 1.60
N ASP A 17 -8.49 -4.83 1.68
CA ASP A 17 -7.20 -4.14 1.67
C ASP A 17 -6.43 -4.38 2.98
N PRO A 18 -5.19 -4.91 2.95
CA PRO A 18 -4.41 -5.20 4.15
C PRO A 18 -4.02 -3.97 4.98
N GLU A 19 -3.78 -2.82 4.36
CA GLU A 19 -3.37 -1.60 5.06
C GLU A 19 -4.56 -0.96 5.76
N GLU A 20 -5.69 -0.82 5.06
CA GLU A 20 -6.95 -0.36 5.65
C GLU A 20 -7.42 -1.29 6.77
N ARG A 21 -7.35 -2.61 6.54
CA ARG A 21 -7.66 -3.63 7.55
C ARG A 21 -6.82 -3.44 8.79
N ARG A 22 -5.50 -3.30 8.64
CA ARG A 22 -4.59 -3.11 9.77
C ARG A 22 -4.90 -1.82 10.52
N ALA A 23 -5.16 -0.70 9.82
CA ALA A 23 -5.49 0.57 10.44
C ALA A 23 -6.78 0.48 11.28
N VAL A 24 -7.85 -0.09 10.72
CA VAL A 24 -9.12 -0.29 11.44
C VAL A 24 -8.94 -1.20 12.66
N LEU A 25 -8.17 -2.29 12.52
CA LEU A 25 -7.92 -3.21 13.62
C LEU A 25 -7.04 -2.59 14.72
N ARG A 26 -6.07 -1.72 14.39
CA ARG A 26 -5.30 -0.95 15.38
C ARG A 26 -6.20 -0.02 16.19
N GLN A 27 -7.13 0.68 15.54
CA GLN A 27 -8.10 1.52 16.23
C GLN A 27 -8.97 0.70 17.20
N LEU A 28 -9.37 -0.49 16.78
CA LEU A 28 -10.11 -1.42 17.62
C LEU A 28 -9.27 -1.92 18.82
N VAL A 29 -8.01 -2.30 18.61
CA VAL A 29 -7.11 -2.75 19.68
C VAL A 29 -6.87 -1.65 20.70
N ALA A 30 -6.55 -0.43 20.25
CA ALA A 30 -6.36 0.71 21.15
C ALA A 30 -7.61 0.98 22.00
N SER A 31 -8.79 0.84 21.41
CA SER A 31 -10.06 0.96 22.14
C SER A 31 -10.23 -0.15 23.19
N ILE A 32 -9.92 -1.39 22.84
CA ILE A 32 -9.99 -2.54 23.76
C ILE A 32 -9.03 -2.35 24.93
N GLU A 33 -7.76 -2.05 24.67
CA GLU A 33 -6.72 -1.87 25.71
C GLU A 33 -7.08 -0.74 26.66
N TYR A 34 -7.62 0.36 26.14
CA TYR A 34 -8.07 1.47 26.96
C TYR A 34 -9.23 1.08 27.90
N VAL A 35 -10.25 0.37 27.40
CA VAL A 35 -11.33 -0.13 28.27
C VAL A 35 -10.81 -1.16 29.26
N ASP A 36 -9.92 -2.05 28.83
CA ASP A 36 -9.37 -3.12 29.66
C ASP A 36 -8.59 -2.57 30.86
N GLY A 37 -7.85 -1.47 30.65
CA GLY A 37 -7.13 -0.76 31.72
C GLY A 37 -8.04 -0.07 32.75
N ILE A 38 -9.27 0.30 32.39
CA ILE A 38 -10.21 1.03 33.26
C ILE A 38 -11.24 0.08 33.89
N ALA A 39 -11.85 -0.78 33.06
CA ALA A 39 -12.90 -1.72 33.43
C ALA A 39 -12.83 -3.00 32.57
N PRO A 40 -11.96 -3.96 32.94
CA PRO A 40 -11.70 -5.18 32.14
C PRO A 40 -12.91 -6.12 32.00
N LYS A 41 -13.95 -5.92 32.82
CA LYS A 41 -15.20 -6.70 32.77
C LYS A 41 -16.35 -5.96 32.08
N ALA A 42 -16.11 -4.80 31.48
CA ALA A 42 -17.16 -3.91 30.99
C ALA A 42 -17.29 -3.78 29.47
N TRP A 43 -16.63 -4.66 28.70
CA TRP A 43 -16.65 -4.62 27.25
C TRP A 43 -16.93 -5.97 26.61
N VAL A 44 -17.63 -5.95 25.47
CA VAL A 44 -17.82 -7.11 24.60
C VAL A 44 -17.56 -6.73 23.14
N LEU A 45 -16.76 -7.55 22.46
CA LEU A 45 -16.51 -7.52 21.03
C LEU A 45 -17.31 -8.64 20.34
N SER A 46 -18.26 -8.24 19.50
CA SER A 46 -19.14 -9.16 18.77
C SER A 46 -18.83 -9.19 17.28
N LEU A 47 -18.75 -10.38 16.68
CA LEU A 47 -18.67 -10.60 15.24
C LEU A 47 -20.08 -10.83 14.67
N LYS A 48 -20.39 -10.19 13.54
CA LYS A 48 -21.72 -10.17 12.89
C LYS A 48 -22.88 -9.95 13.88
N PRO A 49 -22.85 -8.87 14.67
CA PRO A 49 -23.85 -8.66 15.73
C PRO A 49 -25.27 -8.45 15.18
N LYS A 50 -25.39 -7.84 13.99
CA LYS A 50 -26.65 -7.54 13.29
C LYS A 50 -26.42 -7.56 11.76
N PRO A 51 -27.46 -7.75 10.94
CA PRO A 51 -27.35 -7.62 9.48
C PRO A 51 -26.69 -6.29 9.08
N GLY A 52 -25.78 -6.35 8.10
CA GLY A 52 -25.04 -5.17 7.63
C GLY A 52 -23.90 -4.70 8.53
N ARG A 53 -23.65 -5.36 9.67
CA ARG A 53 -22.53 -5.05 10.58
C ARG A 53 -21.54 -6.19 10.62
N THR A 54 -20.26 -5.89 10.44
CA THR A 54 -19.17 -6.87 10.50
C THR A 54 -18.76 -7.15 11.93
N PHE A 55 -18.48 -6.12 12.72
CA PHE A 55 -18.21 -6.27 14.15
C PHE A 55 -18.62 -5.04 14.95
N CYS A 56 -18.76 -5.21 16.27
CA CYS A 56 -19.13 -4.15 17.19
C CYS A 56 -18.39 -4.32 18.51
N LEU A 57 -17.72 -3.26 18.95
CA LEU A 57 -17.24 -3.10 20.33
C LEU A 57 -18.29 -2.34 21.14
N THR A 58 -18.76 -2.98 22.19
CA THR A 58 -19.74 -2.42 23.13
C THR A 58 -19.08 -2.27 24.50
N VAL A 59 -19.27 -1.12 25.14
CA VAL A 59 -18.82 -0.84 26.51
C VAL A 59 -20.05 -0.52 27.35
N GLY A 60 -20.32 -1.33 28.38
CA GLY A 60 -21.62 -1.30 29.05
C GLY A 60 -22.75 -1.55 28.04
N ILE A 61 -23.72 -0.64 27.96
CA ILE A 61 -24.81 -0.72 26.99
C ILE A 61 -24.55 0.06 25.68
N THR A 62 -23.39 0.69 25.54
CA THR A 62 -23.12 1.63 24.44
C THR A 62 -22.21 1.02 23.38
N GLU A 63 -22.63 1.11 22.11
CA GLU A 63 -21.81 0.74 20.96
C GLU A 63 -20.80 1.87 20.68
N VAL A 64 -19.53 1.65 21.02
CA VAL A 64 -18.48 2.69 20.90
C VAL A 64 -17.77 2.67 19.54
N LEU A 65 -17.69 1.50 18.92
CA LEU A 65 -17.03 1.31 17.63
C LEU A 65 -17.72 0.18 16.87
N VAL A 66 -18.17 0.47 15.64
CA VAL A 66 -18.92 -0.48 14.81
C VAL A 66 -18.43 -0.44 13.38
N LEU A 67 -17.99 -1.57 12.85
CA LEU A 67 -17.75 -1.72 11.42
C LEU A 67 -19.03 -2.20 10.73
N GLN A 68 -19.46 -1.46 9.71
CA GLN A 68 -20.64 -1.74 8.90
C GLN A 68 -20.37 -1.43 7.42
N SER A 69 -21.31 -1.76 6.53
CA SER A 69 -21.15 -1.54 5.08
C SER A 69 -20.87 -0.08 4.70
N ALA A 70 -21.37 0.87 5.49
CA ALA A 70 -21.14 2.31 5.27
C ALA A 70 -19.77 2.81 5.79
N GLY A 71 -19.01 1.98 6.51
CA GLY A 71 -17.71 2.34 7.10
C GLY A 71 -17.59 2.01 8.58
N LEU A 72 -16.52 2.50 9.19
CA LEU A 72 -16.25 2.42 10.62
C LEU A 72 -16.94 3.58 11.34
N ARG A 73 -17.97 3.27 12.12
CA ARG A 73 -18.67 4.23 12.97
C ARG A 73 -18.02 4.30 14.34
N LEU A 74 -17.70 5.51 14.78
CA LEU A 74 -17.10 5.82 16.07
C LEU A 74 -18.02 6.75 16.87
N LEU A 75 -18.15 6.47 18.17
CA LEU A 75 -18.79 7.38 19.12
C LEU A 75 -17.73 8.27 19.77
N LEU A 76 -17.89 9.59 19.62
CA LEU A 76 -16.94 10.59 20.11
C LEU A 76 -17.62 11.53 21.12
N GLU A 77 -16.81 12.09 22.03
CA GLU A 77 -17.23 13.12 23.00
C GLU A 77 -16.31 14.35 22.90
N GLY A 78 -16.89 15.54 22.77
CA GLY A 78 -16.18 16.81 22.66
C GLY A 78 -16.97 17.88 21.91
N PRO A 79 -16.46 19.12 21.84
CA PRO A 79 -17.09 20.17 21.03
C PRO A 79 -17.09 19.73 19.56
N LEU A 80 -18.26 19.80 18.94
CA LEU A 80 -18.42 19.65 17.50
C LEU A 80 -17.75 20.87 16.85
N THR A 81 -16.53 20.71 16.32
CA THR A 81 -15.89 21.78 15.55
C THR A 81 -16.37 21.74 14.10
N ASP A 82 -16.47 22.90 13.46
CA ASP A 82 -16.84 22.98 12.04
C ASP A 82 -15.88 22.16 11.16
N GLU A 83 -14.60 22.09 11.55
CA GLU A 83 -13.59 21.25 10.91
C GLU A 83 -13.92 19.75 10.95
N LEU A 84 -14.42 19.23 12.08
CA LEU A 84 -14.83 17.83 12.19
C LEU A 84 -16.11 17.56 11.39
N ILE A 85 -17.03 18.52 11.37
CA ILE A 85 -18.31 18.43 10.63
C ILE A 85 -18.02 18.36 9.12
N ASP A 86 -17.22 19.29 8.60
CA ASP A 86 -16.86 19.39 7.19
C ASP A 86 -16.02 18.20 6.73
N ARG A 87 -15.07 17.74 7.56
CA ARG A 87 -14.15 16.67 7.19
C ARG A 87 -14.79 15.29 7.22
N PHE A 88 -15.73 15.04 8.13
CA PHE A 88 -16.19 13.67 8.39
C PHE A 88 -17.71 13.46 8.38
N GLY A 89 -18.50 14.46 7.95
CA GLY A 89 -19.94 14.30 7.77
C GLY A 89 -20.65 13.90 9.06
N VAL A 90 -20.34 14.62 10.15
CA VAL A 90 -20.75 14.26 11.51
C VAL A 90 -22.27 14.38 11.70
N SER A 91 -22.86 13.39 12.38
CA SER A 91 -24.27 13.42 12.77
C SER A 91 -24.45 13.29 14.28
N ARG A 92 -25.44 13.98 14.83
CA ARG A 92 -25.82 13.79 16.24
C ARG A 92 -26.54 12.44 16.41
N PRO A 93 -26.34 11.73 17.53
CA PRO A 93 -27.00 10.45 17.74
C PRO A 93 -28.51 10.66 17.75
N ALA A 94 -29.24 9.89 16.95
CA ALA A 94 -30.68 9.73 17.15
C ALA A 94 -30.86 9.04 18.51
N THR A 95 -31.45 9.78 19.45
CA THR A 95 -31.63 9.40 20.85
C THR A 95 -31.97 7.91 21.02
N SER A 96 -31.04 7.16 21.60
CA SER A 96 -31.34 5.89 22.24
C SER A 96 -30.50 5.81 23.51
N TYR A 97 -31.18 6.03 24.63
CA TYR A 97 -30.73 5.89 26.01
C TYR A 97 -30.03 7.10 26.66
N ALA A 98 -30.59 7.47 27.82
CA ALA A 98 -30.36 8.66 28.62
C ALA A 98 -29.02 8.68 29.38
N SER A 99 -27.90 8.55 28.67
CA SER A 99 -26.56 8.76 29.23
C SER A 99 -25.67 9.68 28.38
N GLY A 100 -26.19 10.18 27.25
CA GLY A 100 -25.46 11.07 26.37
C GLY A 100 -25.53 12.51 26.84
N GLY A 101 -24.41 13.03 27.35
CA GLY A 101 -24.27 14.46 27.64
C GLY A 101 -24.40 15.32 26.38
N PRO A 102 -24.48 16.66 26.52
CA PRO A 102 -24.70 17.60 25.42
C PRO A 102 -23.63 17.59 24.31
N ASP A 103 -22.48 16.92 24.52
CA ASP A 103 -21.29 16.99 23.67
C ASP A 103 -20.92 15.64 23.00
N GLN A 104 -21.92 14.81 22.68
CA GLN A 104 -21.70 13.51 22.05
C GLN A 104 -22.17 13.47 20.59
N PHE A 105 -21.34 12.89 19.73
CA PHE A 105 -21.62 12.77 18.30
C PHE A 105 -21.05 11.50 17.68
N GLN A 106 -21.55 11.14 16.52
CA GLN A 106 -21.10 9.98 15.77
C GLN A 106 -20.46 10.41 14.46
N VAL A 107 -19.34 9.77 14.16
CA VAL A 107 -18.65 9.91 12.89
C VAL A 107 -18.58 8.57 12.20
N THR A 108 -18.78 8.53 10.89
CA THR A 108 -18.59 7.32 10.08
C THR A 108 -17.47 7.58 9.09
N LEU A 109 -16.42 6.80 9.21
CA LEU A 109 -15.21 6.92 8.39
C LEU A 109 -15.11 5.73 7.46
N GLN A 110 -14.71 5.98 6.22
CA GLN A 110 -14.28 4.91 5.32
C GLN A 110 -12.97 4.29 5.85
N PRO A 111 -12.73 2.99 5.65
CA PRO A 111 -11.49 2.35 6.11
C PRO A 111 -10.20 3.07 5.65
N ARG A 112 -10.18 3.58 4.41
CA ARG A 112 -9.12 4.45 3.89
C ARG A 112 -8.88 5.73 4.70
N GLU A 113 -9.95 6.35 5.21
CA GLU A 113 -9.88 7.58 6.01
C GLU A 113 -9.31 7.26 7.40
N VAL A 114 -9.66 6.10 7.95
CA VAL A 114 -9.06 5.59 9.19
C VAL A 114 -7.55 5.33 9.01
N ALA A 115 -7.15 4.76 7.86
CA ALA A 115 -5.75 4.55 7.52
C ALA A 115 -4.95 5.85 7.37
N ALA A 116 -5.59 6.93 6.93
CA ALA A 116 -4.96 8.24 6.79
C ALA A 116 -4.91 9.06 8.10
N ALA A 117 -5.77 8.76 9.08
CA ALA A 117 -6.01 9.60 10.26
C ALA A 117 -5.39 9.05 11.57
N THR A 118 -4.37 8.19 11.47
CA THR A 118 -3.91 7.30 12.56
C THR A 118 -3.52 7.98 13.88
N ASP A 119 -3.19 9.26 13.91
CA ASP A 119 -2.81 9.98 15.13
C ASP A 119 -3.94 10.87 15.70
N GLU A 120 -4.92 11.28 14.89
CA GLU A 120 -5.96 12.25 15.28
C GLU A 120 -7.20 11.59 15.91
N LEU A 121 -7.50 10.33 15.56
CA LEU A 121 -8.70 9.60 16.02
C LEU A 121 -8.63 9.18 17.50
N THR A 122 -7.46 9.30 18.11
CA THR A 122 -7.12 8.79 19.44
C THR A 122 -7.69 9.65 20.58
N LEU A 123 -8.11 10.89 20.32
CA LEU A 123 -8.36 11.87 21.39
C LEU A 123 -9.82 11.97 21.89
N SER A 124 -10.82 11.55 21.11
CA SER A 124 -12.23 11.89 21.43
C SER A 124 -13.09 10.76 22.00
N HIS A 125 -12.78 9.48 21.72
CA HIS A 125 -13.58 8.34 22.25
C HIS A 125 -13.09 7.84 23.62
N GLN A 126 -11.81 8.09 23.96
CA GLN A 126 -11.21 7.66 25.24
C GLN A 126 -11.89 8.31 26.45
N LYS A 127 -12.26 9.60 26.38
CA LYS A 127 -12.98 10.29 27.46
C LYS A 127 -14.32 9.63 27.78
N PHE A 128 -15.08 9.23 26.76
CA PHE A 128 -16.33 8.52 26.92
C PHE A 128 -16.13 7.15 27.60
N ILE A 129 -15.13 6.39 27.12
CA ILE A 129 -14.80 5.10 27.72
C ILE A 129 -14.41 5.26 29.19
N LYS A 130 -13.70 6.33 29.56
CA LYS A 130 -13.39 6.62 30.96
C LYS A 130 -14.66 6.82 31.79
N MET A 131 -15.63 7.58 31.30
CA MET A 131 -16.90 7.79 31.99
C MET A 131 -17.71 6.49 32.16
N VAL A 132 -17.87 5.70 31.11
CA VAL A 132 -18.67 4.45 31.15
C VAL A 132 -17.93 3.31 31.85
N GLY A 133 -16.61 3.27 31.73
CA GLY A 133 -15.73 2.34 32.41
C GLY A 133 -15.48 2.68 33.89
N THR A 134 -15.85 3.88 34.37
CA THR A 134 -15.71 4.16 35.81
C THR A 134 -16.60 3.26 36.65
N ARG A 135 -16.00 2.72 37.71
CA ARG A 135 -16.69 1.89 38.69
C ARG A 135 -17.63 2.74 39.54
N ARG A 136 -18.72 2.15 40.01
CA ARG A 136 -19.53 2.68 41.12
C ARG A 136 -18.66 2.76 42.39
N SER A 137 -19.16 3.42 43.43
CA SER A 137 -18.46 3.55 44.73
C SER A 137 -18.12 2.21 45.40
N ASP A 138 -18.77 1.12 44.97
CA ASP A 138 -18.56 -0.27 45.40
C ASP A 138 -17.55 -1.03 44.51
N ASN A 139 -16.86 -0.35 43.59
CA ASN A 139 -15.90 -0.93 42.66
C ASN A 139 -16.51 -1.86 41.58
N GLU A 140 -17.84 -1.88 41.41
CA GLU A 140 -18.55 -2.60 40.35
C GLU A 140 -18.81 -1.72 39.11
N PRO A 141 -18.87 -2.28 37.88
CA PRO A 141 -19.23 -1.50 36.70
C PRO A 141 -20.67 -0.95 36.79
N ARG A 142 -20.94 0.25 36.25
CA ARG A 142 -22.31 0.78 36.18
C ARG A 142 -23.19 -0.16 35.33
N GLY A 143 -24.37 -0.51 35.88
CA GLY A 143 -25.21 -1.64 35.44
C GLY A 143 -25.61 -1.71 33.96
N GLY A 144 -25.93 -2.93 33.50
CA GLY A 144 -26.11 -3.30 32.08
C GLY A 144 -24.86 -3.90 31.44
N THR A 145 -23.85 -4.23 32.26
CA THR A 145 -22.51 -4.61 31.86
C THR A 145 -22.47 -5.92 31.08
N PRO A 146 -21.99 -5.93 29.83
CA PRO A 146 -21.74 -7.14 29.07
C PRO A 146 -20.70 -8.00 29.81
N ASN A 147 -20.97 -9.30 29.95
CA ASN A 147 -19.99 -10.20 30.54
C ASN A 147 -18.80 -10.32 29.58
N ALA A 148 -17.62 -9.84 29.95
CA ALA A 148 -16.40 -9.97 29.14
C ALA A 148 -16.07 -11.44 28.81
N ALA A 149 -16.55 -12.41 29.59
CA ALA A 149 -16.47 -13.84 29.26
C ALA A 149 -17.29 -14.24 28.02
N ALA A 150 -18.18 -13.37 27.54
CA ALA A 150 -18.90 -13.53 26.27
C ALA A 150 -18.02 -13.18 25.04
N ASN A 151 -16.82 -12.62 25.25
CA ASN A 151 -15.89 -12.38 24.16
C ASN A 151 -15.43 -13.69 23.54
N ASN A 152 -15.48 -13.76 22.21
CA ASN A 152 -14.85 -14.84 21.48
C ASN A 152 -13.31 -14.66 21.54
N ALA A 153 -12.65 -15.47 22.35
CA ALA A 153 -11.19 -15.41 22.53
C ALA A 153 -10.40 -15.54 21.22
N ALA A 154 -10.88 -16.35 20.27
CA ALA A 154 -10.25 -16.49 18.96
C ALA A 154 -10.37 -15.21 18.12
N PHE A 155 -11.52 -14.51 18.20
CA PHE A 155 -11.70 -13.24 17.52
C PHE A 155 -10.81 -12.15 18.12
N VAL A 156 -10.76 -12.03 19.45
CA VAL A 156 -9.89 -11.05 20.12
C VAL A 156 -8.42 -11.32 19.80
N ALA A 157 -7.99 -12.58 19.79
CA ALA A 157 -6.62 -12.96 19.41
C ALA A 157 -6.30 -12.64 17.94
N TYR A 158 -7.25 -12.89 17.03
CA TYR A 158 -7.11 -12.51 15.62
C TYR A 158 -6.92 -11.00 15.47
N VAL A 159 -7.80 -10.20 16.08
CA VAL A 159 -7.75 -8.73 16.01
C VAL A 159 -6.41 -8.19 16.49
N ARG A 160 -5.93 -8.65 17.65
CA ARG A 160 -4.63 -8.22 18.20
C ARG A 160 -3.47 -8.56 17.26
N ARG A 161 -3.42 -9.81 16.80
CA ARG A 161 -2.37 -10.29 15.89
C ARG A 161 -2.32 -9.52 14.56
N GLU A 162 -3.49 -9.27 13.95
CA GLU A 162 -3.54 -8.56 12.67
C GLU A 162 -3.27 -7.04 12.83
N ALA A 163 -3.67 -6.44 13.95
CA ALA A 163 -3.42 -5.03 14.25
C ALA A 163 -1.93 -4.72 14.49
N GLU A 164 -1.24 -5.59 15.25
CA GLU A 164 0.21 -5.55 15.44
C GLU A 164 0.94 -5.71 14.09
N GLY A 165 0.30 -6.41 13.15
CA GLY A 165 0.92 -6.87 11.91
C GLY A 165 1.84 -8.05 12.21
N ARG A 166 1.94 -8.99 11.27
CA ARG A 166 3.02 -9.98 11.36
C ARG A 166 4.33 -9.26 11.03
N PRO A 167 5.36 -9.29 11.89
CA PRO A 167 6.66 -8.78 11.50
C PRO A 167 7.11 -9.50 10.23
N SER A 168 7.46 -8.72 9.21
CA SER A 168 7.98 -9.26 7.96
C SER A 168 9.21 -10.10 8.26
N LYS A 169 9.23 -11.31 7.70
CA LYS A 169 10.41 -12.16 7.75
C LYS A 169 11.29 -11.88 6.54
N TYR A 170 12.55 -12.26 6.65
CA TYR A 170 13.57 -12.00 5.65
C TYR A 170 14.02 -13.31 5.03
N PHE A 171 14.02 -13.40 3.70
CA PHE A 171 14.42 -14.60 2.99
C PHE A 171 15.42 -14.31 1.89
N VAL A 172 16.26 -15.30 1.58
CA VAL A 172 17.26 -15.23 0.51
C VAL A 172 16.75 -16.04 -0.68
N LEU A 173 16.57 -15.36 -1.81
CA LEU A 173 16.31 -15.98 -3.10
C LEU A 173 17.61 -16.04 -3.91
N GLN A 174 17.74 -17.08 -4.73
CA GLN A 174 18.93 -17.29 -5.56
C GLN A 174 18.64 -17.06 -7.03
N TRP A 175 19.57 -16.38 -7.69
CA TRP A 175 19.58 -16.18 -9.13
C TRP A 175 20.83 -16.78 -9.75
N ASN A 176 20.68 -17.69 -10.71
CA ASN A 176 21.78 -18.20 -11.51
C ASN A 176 21.70 -17.64 -12.92
N GLU A 177 22.54 -16.65 -13.23
CA GLU A 177 22.53 -15.98 -14.54
C GLU A 177 22.91 -16.92 -15.69
N ASP A 178 23.77 -17.91 -15.44
CA ASP A 178 24.21 -18.86 -16.47
C ASP A 178 23.07 -19.79 -16.92
N ALA A 179 22.14 -20.09 -16.01
CA ALA A 179 20.93 -20.86 -16.33
C ALA A 179 19.91 -20.01 -17.12
N ASP A 180 19.88 -18.69 -16.89
CA ASP A 180 18.94 -17.75 -17.48
C ASP A 180 19.33 -17.27 -18.88
N ARG A 181 20.63 -17.21 -19.21
CA ARG A 181 21.08 -16.91 -20.60
C ARG A 181 20.56 -17.90 -21.63
N THR A 182 20.24 -19.12 -21.22
CA THR A 182 19.66 -20.17 -22.07
C THR A 182 18.14 -20.18 -22.15
N SER A 183 17.42 -19.56 -21.20
CA SER A 183 15.95 -19.62 -21.09
C SER A 183 15.24 -18.26 -21.20
N GLY A 184 15.95 -17.12 -21.11
CA GLY A 184 15.35 -15.78 -21.18
C GLY A 184 14.65 -15.30 -19.90
N THR A 185 14.74 -16.11 -18.84
CA THR A 185 14.24 -15.88 -17.48
C THR A 185 15.19 -14.94 -16.71
N GLY A 186 14.74 -14.30 -15.62
CA GLY A 186 15.60 -13.51 -14.70
C GLY A 186 15.11 -12.09 -14.38
N PRO A 187 15.72 -11.40 -13.39
CA PRO A 187 15.28 -10.07 -12.93
C PRO A 187 15.46 -8.98 -14.00
N PHE A 188 16.27 -9.26 -15.04
CA PHE A 188 16.51 -8.42 -16.20
C PHE A 188 16.00 -9.06 -17.51
N GLY A 189 15.22 -10.14 -17.42
CA GLY A 189 14.68 -10.88 -18.56
C GLY A 189 13.59 -10.10 -19.32
N ASN A 190 13.32 -10.51 -20.55
CA ASN A 190 12.30 -9.89 -21.41
C ASN A 190 10.89 -10.45 -21.21
N ASP A 191 10.74 -11.62 -20.57
CA ASP A 191 9.44 -12.16 -20.15
C ASP A 191 9.00 -11.52 -18.81
N MET A 192 7.80 -10.95 -18.78
CA MET A 192 7.28 -10.27 -17.58
C MET A 192 6.93 -11.23 -16.44
N ASN A 193 6.62 -12.50 -16.73
CA ASN A 193 6.38 -13.50 -15.67
C ASN A 193 7.67 -13.84 -14.91
N ASP A 194 8.82 -13.80 -15.58
CA ASP A 194 10.11 -14.21 -15.00
C ASP A 194 10.85 -13.07 -14.28
N ARG A 195 10.32 -11.84 -14.35
CA ARG A 195 10.81 -10.71 -13.56
C ARG A 195 10.32 -10.79 -12.11
N TRP A 196 9.10 -11.25 -11.90
CA TRP A 196 8.39 -11.12 -10.61
C TRP A 196 8.23 -12.45 -9.89
N THR A 197 8.08 -13.55 -10.62
CA THR A 197 7.93 -14.87 -10.02
C THR A 197 9.28 -15.55 -9.81
N TRP A 198 9.54 -16.00 -8.60
CA TRP A 198 10.79 -16.63 -8.21
C TRP A 198 10.54 -17.94 -7.49
N THR A 199 11.36 -18.96 -7.75
CA THR A 199 11.33 -20.16 -6.92
C THR A 199 11.86 -19.83 -5.51
N SER A 200 11.17 -20.33 -4.49
CA SER A 200 11.61 -20.35 -3.09
C SER A 200 12.14 -21.74 -2.68
N GLY A 201 12.53 -22.56 -3.67
CA GLY A 201 12.91 -23.96 -3.48
C GLY A 201 11.74 -24.77 -2.92
N ASN A 202 11.98 -25.42 -1.79
CA ASN A 202 10.98 -26.21 -1.07
C ASN A 202 10.33 -25.43 0.09
N THR A 203 10.71 -24.17 0.29
CA THR A 203 10.18 -23.38 1.41
C THR A 203 8.76 -22.94 1.10
N THR A 204 7.82 -23.31 1.98
CA THR A 204 6.42 -22.87 1.96
C THR A 204 6.12 -21.79 3.02
N LYS A 205 7.18 -21.31 3.69
CA LYS A 205 7.09 -20.41 4.85
C LYS A 205 6.94 -18.94 4.48
N ILE A 206 7.23 -18.57 3.23
CA ILE A 206 7.20 -17.18 2.77
C ILE A 206 5.75 -16.74 2.60
N ARG A 207 5.39 -15.61 3.17
CA ARG A 207 4.05 -15.01 3.09
C ARG A 207 4.10 -13.68 2.35
N ALA A 208 2.94 -13.20 1.94
CA ALA A 208 2.82 -11.82 1.49
C ALA A 208 3.34 -10.87 2.58
N ASP A 209 3.89 -9.74 2.16
CA ASP A 209 4.58 -8.73 2.97
C ASP A 209 5.96 -9.12 3.54
N ASP A 210 6.44 -10.35 3.35
CA ASP A 210 7.82 -10.70 3.67
C ASP A 210 8.81 -9.97 2.75
N ILE A 211 10.05 -9.85 3.21
CA ILE A 211 11.14 -9.23 2.46
C ILE A 211 12.05 -10.32 1.93
N VAL A 212 12.43 -10.18 0.66
CA VAL A 212 13.38 -11.08 0.01
C VAL A 212 14.60 -10.32 -0.49
N VAL A 213 15.77 -10.93 -0.36
CA VAL A 213 17.02 -10.46 -0.98
C VAL A 213 17.43 -11.42 -2.09
N LEU A 214 17.92 -10.87 -3.19
CA LEU A 214 18.32 -11.64 -4.35
C LEU A 214 19.83 -11.79 -4.42
N ARG A 215 20.29 -13.04 -4.31
CA ARG A 215 21.70 -13.39 -4.41
C ARG A 215 21.99 -14.01 -5.78
N ARG A 216 22.90 -13.38 -6.52
CA ARG A 216 23.48 -13.95 -7.73
C ARG A 216 24.50 -15.05 -7.40
N THR A 217 24.34 -16.19 -8.05
CA THR A 217 25.27 -17.32 -8.09
C THR A 217 25.96 -17.35 -9.47
N GLY A 218 27.06 -18.09 -9.60
CA GLY A 218 27.89 -18.11 -10.83
C GLY A 218 29.21 -17.35 -10.68
N ALA A 219 29.69 -16.75 -11.78
CA ALA A 219 31.02 -16.14 -11.87
C ALA A 219 31.20 -14.90 -10.97
N ILE A 220 30.22 -13.99 -10.91
CA ILE A 220 30.25 -12.79 -10.06
C ILE A 220 29.17 -12.93 -8.97
N LYS A 221 29.59 -13.38 -7.79
CA LYS A 221 28.70 -13.67 -6.67
C LYS A 221 28.42 -12.42 -5.82
N GLY A 222 27.17 -12.25 -5.42
CA GLY A 222 26.80 -11.23 -4.45
C GLY A 222 25.31 -10.87 -4.49
N ILE A 223 24.93 -9.86 -3.72
CA ILE A 223 23.54 -9.40 -3.61
C ILE A 223 23.26 -8.41 -4.73
N VAL A 224 22.24 -8.70 -5.53
CA VAL A 224 21.89 -7.96 -6.76
C VAL A 224 20.50 -7.35 -6.71
N GLY A 225 19.75 -7.56 -5.63
CA GLY A 225 18.47 -6.89 -5.43
C GLY A 225 17.81 -7.22 -4.11
N TYR A 226 16.74 -6.49 -3.81
CA TYR A 226 15.83 -6.81 -2.71
C TYR A 226 14.42 -6.32 -3.04
N GLY A 227 13.41 -6.95 -2.43
CA GLY A 227 12.02 -6.72 -2.75
C GLY A 227 11.06 -7.20 -1.67
N LYS A 228 9.79 -6.87 -1.86
CA LYS A 228 8.69 -7.27 -1.00
C LYS A 228 7.86 -8.35 -1.68
N VAL A 229 7.45 -9.37 -0.95
CA VAL A 229 6.65 -10.47 -1.46
C VAL A 229 5.20 -10.00 -1.64
N LEU A 230 4.72 -10.07 -2.88
CA LEU A 230 3.33 -9.81 -3.26
C LEU A 230 2.45 -11.04 -2.99
N ARG A 231 2.95 -12.22 -3.37
CA ARG A 231 2.26 -13.49 -3.19
C ARG A 231 3.19 -14.47 -2.47
N GLY A 232 2.75 -14.92 -1.31
CA GLY A 232 3.44 -15.96 -0.56
C GLY A 232 3.53 -17.28 -1.32
N SER A 233 4.31 -18.21 -0.77
CA SER A 233 4.63 -19.52 -1.34
C SER A 233 3.42 -20.24 -1.95
N TYR A 234 3.48 -20.57 -3.24
CA TYR A 234 2.47 -21.36 -3.96
C TYR A 234 3.12 -22.39 -4.89
N PRO A 235 2.47 -23.53 -5.18
CA PRO A 235 3.06 -24.55 -6.05
C PRO A 235 3.16 -24.06 -7.50
N ASP A 236 4.27 -24.36 -8.18
CA ASP A 236 4.32 -24.21 -9.63
C ASP A 236 3.35 -25.20 -10.28
N MET A 237 2.33 -24.68 -10.96
CA MET A 237 1.32 -25.50 -11.65
C MET A 237 1.70 -25.78 -13.12
N ARG A 238 2.85 -25.28 -13.59
CA ARG A 238 3.33 -25.45 -14.98
C ARG A 238 4.03 -26.79 -15.20
N THR A 239 4.46 -27.46 -14.13
CA THR A 239 5.14 -28.75 -14.19
C THR A 239 4.24 -29.84 -13.59
N GLU A 240 3.91 -30.88 -14.35
CA GLU A 240 3.03 -31.97 -13.90
C GLU A 240 3.79 -33.08 -13.14
N SER A 241 4.68 -32.72 -12.20
CA SER A 241 5.53 -33.68 -11.49
C SER A 241 5.34 -33.64 -9.97
N ASN A 242 5.47 -34.79 -9.30
CA ASN A 242 5.55 -34.86 -7.84
C ASN A 242 6.82 -34.14 -7.37
N GLY A 243 6.68 -33.00 -6.69
CA GLY A 243 7.80 -32.19 -6.19
C GLY A 243 7.96 -30.81 -6.85
N ASN A 244 6.88 -30.23 -7.36
CA ASN A 244 6.92 -28.90 -7.98
C ASN A 244 7.60 -27.86 -7.08
N PRO A 245 8.52 -27.05 -7.61
CA PRO A 245 9.15 -26.00 -6.85
C PRO A 245 8.09 -25.02 -6.35
N THR A 246 8.27 -24.54 -5.13
CA THR A 246 7.43 -23.49 -4.59
C THR A 246 7.85 -22.16 -5.20
N LEU A 247 6.87 -21.37 -5.62
CA LEU A 247 7.04 -20.05 -6.23
C LEU A 247 6.56 -18.97 -5.27
N VAL A 248 7.11 -17.77 -5.44
CA VAL A 248 6.68 -16.53 -4.79
C VAL A 248 6.67 -15.41 -5.82
N ASP A 249 5.73 -14.49 -5.69
CA ASP A 249 5.73 -13.26 -6.52
C ASP A 249 6.33 -12.12 -5.72
N VAL A 250 7.28 -11.41 -6.31
CA VAL A 250 8.12 -10.39 -5.66
C VAL A 250 8.01 -9.07 -6.42
N ALA A 251 7.66 -8.02 -5.68
CA ALA A 251 7.87 -6.64 -6.11
C ALA A 251 9.29 -6.21 -5.73
N TRP A 252 10.19 -6.17 -6.71
CA TRP A 252 11.55 -5.70 -6.50
C TRP A 252 11.55 -4.20 -6.19
N ILE A 253 12.18 -3.84 -5.07
CA ILE A 253 12.38 -2.44 -4.66
C ILE A 253 13.63 -1.89 -5.36
N ALA A 254 14.69 -2.69 -5.45
CA ALA A 254 15.89 -2.35 -6.20
C ALA A 254 16.55 -3.60 -6.79
N THR A 255 17.10 -3.48 -7.99
CA THR A 255 17.92 -4.51 -8.66
C THR A 255 19.09 -3.86 -9.42
N SER A 256 20.18 -4.61 -9.61
CA SER A 256 21.38 -4.16 -10.34
C SER A 256 22.03 -5.35 -11.06
N SER A 257 22.57 -5.10 -12.25
CA SER A 257 23.33 -6.09 -13.03
C SER A 257 24.67 -6.46 -12.36
N ARG A 258 25.19 -5.59 -11.49
CA ARG A 258 26.38 -5.82 -10.67
C ARG A 258 25.99 -6.00 -9.20
N PRO A 259 26.66 -6.90 -8.45
CA PRO A 259 26.39 -7.02 -7.02
C PRO A 259 26.64 -5.72 -6.28
N ALA A 260 25.66 -5.27 -5.50
CA ALA A 260 25.79 -4.16 -4.58
C ALA A 260 26.65 -4.53 -3.37
N LEU A 261 26.59 -5.80 -2.94
CA LEU A 261 27.42 -6.34 -1.87
C LEU A 261 27.96 -7.71 -2.26
N THR A 262 29.21 -8.00 -1.88
CA THR A 262 29.86 -9.30 -2.08
C THR A 262 30.11 -9.98 -0.74
N LYS A 263 30.43 -11.29 -0.77
CA LYS A 263 30.69 -12.07 0.45
C LYS A 263 31.86 -11.54 1.29
N SER A 264 32.80 -10.85 0.66
CA SER A 264 33.95 -10.25 1.34
C SER A 264 33.63 -8.92 2.05
N ASP A 265 32.42 -8.36 1.89
CA ASP A 265 32.07 -7.11 2.55
C ASP A 265 31.99 -7.30 4.07
N PRO A 266 32.80 -6.57 4.86
CA PRO A 266 32.90 -6.77 6.31
C PRO A 266 31.58 -6.49 7.05
N ARG A 267 30.67 -5.71 6.45
CA ARG A 267 29.38 -5.36 7.08
C ARG A 267 28.40 -6.54 7.12
N ILE A 268 28.57 -7.51 6.23
CA ILE A 268 27.69 -8.69 6.06
C ILE A 268 28.43 -10.03 6.17
N ALA A 269 29.74 -10.00 6.48
CA ALA A 269 30.58 -11.20 6.60
C ALA A 269 30.08 -12.18 7.69
N ASN A 270 29.42 -11.66 8.74
CA ASN A 270 28.92 -12.43 9.87
C ASN A 270 27.46 -12.93 9.70
N MET A 271 26.89 -12.88 8.49
CA MET A 271 25.52 -13.32 8.20
C MET A 271 25.52 -14.71 7.52
N PRO A 272 25.56 -15.84 8.26
CA PRO A 272 25.79 -17.16 7.66
C PRO A 272 24.65 -17.59 6.72
N ASN A 273 23.39 -17.34 7.09
CA ASN A 273 22.22 -17.74 6.30
C ASN A 273 22.11 -16.98 4.97
N LEU A 274 22.75 -15.81 4.84
CA LEU A 274 22.83 -15.05 3.59
C LEU A 274 23.56 -15.82 2.47
N TRP A 275 24.52 -16.66 2.87
CA TRP A 275 25.45 -17.34 1.96
C TRP A 275 25.19 -18.85 1.83
N VAL A 276 24.14 -19.38 2.44
CA VAL A 276 23.76 -20.80 2.33
C VAL A 276 23.29 -21.11 0.90
N GLN A 277 23.69 -22.25 0.36
CA GLN A 277 23.25 -22.70 -0.97
C GLN A 277 21.84 -23.32 -0.96
N ALA A 278 20.90 -22.67 -0.27
CA ALA A 278 19.47 -23.01 -0.29
C ALA A 278 18.65 -21.82 -0.78
N ASN A 279 17.64 -22.08 -1.61
CA ASN A 279 16.70 -21.06 -2.05
C ASN A 279 15.56 -20.94 -1.03
N GLY A 280 15.14 -19.73 -0.68
CA GLY A 280 14.17 -19.50 0.41
C GLY A 280 14.75 -19.67 1.82
N ALA A 281 16.05 -19.43 2.01
CA ALA A 281 16.68 -19.47 3.34
C ALA A 281 16.23 -18.27 4.19
N GLU A 282 15.79 -18.52 5.42
CA GLU A 282 15.33 -17.48 6.36
C GLU A 282 16.53 -16.82 7.06
N LEU A 283 16.58 -15.49 7.05
CA LEU A 283 17.48 -14.70 7.88
C LEU A 283 16.80 -14.39 9.22
N ASN A 284 17.58 -14.27 10.30
CA ASN A 284 17.03 -13.70 11.53
C ASN A 284 16.69 -12.21 11.32
N ALA A 285 15.84 -11.66 12.20
CA ALA A 285 15.33 -10.30 12.07
C ALA A 285 16.47 -9.26 12.05
N ASP A 286 17.41 -9.35 12.99
CA ASP A 286 18.53 -8.40 13.12
C ASP A 286 19.41 -8.34 11.85
N ASP A 287 19.77 -9.51 11.31
CA ASP A 287 20.56 -9.62 10.09
C ASP A 287 19.77 -9.08 8.88
N GLY A 288 18.48 -9.39 8.81
CA GLY A 288 17.59 -8.93 7.75
C GLY A 288 17.46 -7.40 7.73
N GLU A 289 17.14 -6.79 8.87
CA GLU A 289 17.01 -5.34 9.02
C GLU A 289 18.30 -4.62 8.69
N LYS A 290 19.42 -5.09 9.25
CA LYS A 290 20.75 -4.53 8.99
C LYS A 290 21.10 -4.61 7.51
N LEU A 291 20.82 -5.75 6.87
CA LEU A 291 21.10 -5.95 5.44
C LEU A 291 20.29 -4.98 4.57
N ILE A 292 18.99 -4.82 4.81
CA ILE A 292 18.15 -3.90 4.04
C ILE A 292 18.59 -2.44 4.23
N ALA A 293 18.99 -2.05 5.44
CA ALA A 293 19.53 -0.72 5.72
C ALA A 293 20.84 -0.43 4.95
N ILE A 294 21.69 -1.44 4.75
CA ILE A 294 22.89 -1.31 3.92
C ILE A 294 22.51 -1.24 2.43
N LEU A 295 21.71 -2.20 1.94
CA LEU A 295 21.34 -2.31 0.53
C LEU A 295 20.62 -1.06 0.02
N SER A 296 19.67 -0.53 0.79
CA SER A 296 18.96 0.72 0.43
C SER A 296 19.90 1.89 0.15
N LYS A 297 21.03 2.00 0.87
CA LYS A 297 22.05 3.03 0.62
C LYS A 297 22.90 2.72 -0.60
N GLU A 298 23.35 1.46 -0.74
CA GLU A 298 24.20 1.04 -1.86
C GLU A 298 23.48 1.17 -3.21
N PHE A 299 22.20 0.78 -3.28
CA PHE A 299 21.43 0.90 -4.51
C PHE A 299 21.15 2.35 -4.90
N VAL A 300 21.00 3.26 -3.93
CA VAL A 300 20.92 4.70 -4.22
C VAL A 300 22.24 5.20 -4.84
N ALA A 301 23.39 4.78 -4.30
CA ALA A 301 24.70 5.16 -4.84
C ALA A 301 24.93 4.57 -6.25
N LEU A 302 24.56 3.30 -6.48
CA LEU A 302 24.68 2.64 -7.78
C LEU A 302 23.82 3.31 -8.86
N ASN A 303 22.59 3.68 -8.52
CA ASN A 303 21.68 4.37 -9.44
C ASN A 303 22.19 5.78 -9.80
N GLN A 304 22.95 6.44 -8.92
CA GLN A 304 23.62 7.70 -9.24
C GLN A 304 24.82 7.52 -10.16
N SER A 305 25.56 6.40 -10.04
CA SER A 305 26.70 6.09 -10.92
C SER A 305 26.33 5.61 -12.32
N ASN A 306 25.14 5.01 -12.51
CA ASN A 306 24.67 4.50 -13.82
C ASN A 306 24.16 5.61 -14.78
N LYS A 307 24.19 6.90 -14.40
CA LYS A 307 23.89 8.02 -15.31
C LYS A 307 24.99 8.28 -16.36
N ILE A 308 26.05 7.46 -16.40
CA ILE A 308 27.14 7.55 -17.37
C ILE A 308 27.30 6.16 -18.01
N THR A 309 27.15 6.08 -19.35
CA THR A 309 27.27 4.90 -20.25
C THR A 309 26.01 4.05 -20.46
N ASP A 310 25.25 4.34 -21.53
CA ASP A 310 24.36 3.36 -22.18
C ASP A 310 24.24 3.67 -23.69
N GLU A 311 25.33 3.42 -24.42
CA GLU A 311 25.35 3.34 -25.88
C GLU A 311 26.13 2.09 -26.29
N SER A 312 25.44 0.95 -26.45
CA SER A 312 25.69 -0.04 -27.52
C SER A 312 24.87 -1.32 -27.32
N ASP A 313 24.10 -1.65 -28.36
CA ASP A 313 23.75 -3.02 -28.84
C ASP A 313 22.25 -3.28 -28.98
N ALA A 314 21.74 -2.81 -30.11
CA ALA A 314 20.46 -3.18 -30.66
C ALA A 314 20.63 -4.33 -31.65
N GLU A 315 20.03 -5.48 -31.38
CA GLU A 315 19.67 -6.43 -32.44
C GLU A 315 18.22 -6.93 -32.31
N ALA A 316 17.62 -7.10 -33.49
CA ALA A 316 16.20 -7.20 -33.77
C ALA A 316 15.49 -8.36 -33.03
N ARG A 317 14.55 -8.02 -32.16
CA ARG A 317 13.57 -8.97 -31.61
C ARG A 317 12.19 -8.67 -32.18
N ARG A 318 11.48 -9.70 -32.65
CA ARG A 318 10.04 -9.63 -32.93
C ARG A 318 9.31 -9.59 -31.59
N TYR A 319 8.42 -8.61 -31.41
CA TYR A 319 7.67 -8.40 -30.18
C TYR A 319 6.25 -8.98 -30.32
N PRO A 320 5.84 -9.95 -29.50
CA PRO A 320 4.45 -10.36 -29.45
C PRO A 320 3.63 -9.29 -28.71
N GLU A 321 2.79 -8.54 -29.43
CA GLU A 321 1.84 -7.57 -28.86
C GLU A 321 0.46 -8.20 -28.65
N GLY A 322 -0.26 -7.83 -27.58
CA GLY A 322 -1.68 -8.16 -27.40
C GLY A 322 -2.10 -8.95 -26.16
N ARG A 323 -1.22 -9.23 -25.19
CA ARG A 323 -1.63 -9.84 -23.91
C ARG A 323 -2.23 -8.79 -22.97
N LYS A 324 -3.47 -9.02 -22.51
CA LYS A 324 -4.15 -8.21 -21.49
C LYS A 324 -3.65 -8.60 -20.10
N TYR A 325 -3.19 -7.61 -19.34
CA TYR A 325 -2.85 -7.74 -17.93
C TYR A 325 -3.58 -6.66 -17.14
N GLU A 326 -4.01 -6.99 -15.93
CA GLU A 326 -4.63 -6.06 -15.00
C GLU A 326 -3.53 -5.46 -14.10
N VAL A 327 -3.18 -4.19 -14.31
CA VAL A 327 -2.15 -3.48 -13.57
C VAL A 327 -2.82 -2.74 -12.40
N ARG A 328 -2.51 -3.12 -11.15
CA ARG A 328 -2.84 -2.29 -9.99
C ARG A 328 -1.81 -1.17 -9.89
N LEU A 329 -2.10 -0.04 -10.54
CA LEU A 329 -1.36 1.19 -10.39
C LEU A 329 -1.64 1.78 -9.01
N SER A 330 -0.61 2.17 -8.26
CA SER A 330 -0.77 3.13 -7.16
C SER A 330 -1.05 4.49 -7.79
N VAL A 331 -2.32 4.75 -8.07
CA VAL A 331 -2.80 6.03 -8.58
C VAL A 331 -2.58 7.03 -7.46
N HIS A 332 -1.58 7.90 -7.60
CA HIS A 332 -1.63 9.18 -6.89
C HIS A 332 -2.93 9.83 -7.35
N GLU A 333 -3.89 9.99 -6.44
CA GLU A 333 -5.20 10.56 -6.75
C GLU A 333 -4.99 11.95 -7.35
N ARG A 334 -5.16 12.05 -8.68
CA ARG A 334 -5.19 13.32 -9.40
C ARG A 334 -6.62 13.82 -9.27
N ASP A 335 -6.84 14.86 -8.47
CA ASP A 335 -8.16 15.47 -8.30
C ASP A 335 -8.78 15.79 -9.69
N PRO A 336 -9.91 15.16 -10.07
CA PRO A 336 -10.60 15.45 -11.32
C PRO A 336 -10.95 16.93 -11.48
N LYS A 337 -11.22 17.64 -10.37
CA LYS A 337 -11.46 19.08 -10.36
C LYS A 337 -10.21 19.88 -10.70
N ALA A 338 -9.04 19.47 -10.21
CA ALA A 338 -7.77 20.08 -10.60
C ALA A 338 -7.50 19.88 -12.10
N ARG A 339 -7.74 18.68 -12.63
CA ARG A 339 -7.64 18.42 -14.07
C ARG A 339 -8.55 19.35 -14.89
N LEU A 340 -9.83 19.44 -14.53
CA LEU A 340 -10.80 20.29 -15.24
C LEU A 340 -10.42 21.76 -15.15
N THR A 341 -10.06 22.23 -13.95
CA THR A 341 -9.62 23.61 -13.72
C THR A 341 -8.40 23.98 -14.56
N CYS A 342 -7.42 23.06 -14.69
CA CYS A 342 -6.26 23.22 -15.55
C CYS A 342 -6.68 23.36 -17.03
N ILE A 343 -7.54 22.47 -17.52
CA ILE A 343 -7.98 22.46 -18.92
C ILE A 343 -8.84 23.69 -19.25
N GLU A 344 -9.71 24.13 -18.33
CA GLU A 344 -10.54 25.32 -18.52
C GLU A 344 -9.70 26.59 -18.54
N HIS A 345 -8.68 26.67 -17.69
CA HIS A 345 -7.76 27.80 -17.60
C HIS A 345 -6.88 27.94 -18.85
N HIS A 346 -6.30 26.85 -19.33
CA HIS A 346 -5.42 26.85 -20.48
C HIS A 346 -6.21 26.90 -21.81
N LYS A 347 -5.93 27.91 -22.64
CA LYS A 347 -6.58 28.08 -23.95
C LYS A 347 -5.60 27.80 -25.10
N PRO A 348 -6.03 27.13 -26.19
CA PRO A 348 -7.35 26.53 -26.39
C PRO A 348 -7.56 25.32 -25.47
N ALA A 349 -8.79 25.15 -24.98
CA ALA A 349 -9.13 24.01 -24.12
C ALA A 349 -8.93 22.71 -24.91
N TYR A 350 -8.45 21.66 -24.22
CA TYR A 350 -8.13 20.36 -24.82
C TYR A 350 -7.08 20.39 -25.94
N ALA A 351 -6.38 21.50 -26.15
CA ALA A 351 -5.22 21.57 -27.01
C ALA A 351 -3.93 21.42 -26.21
N CYS A 352 -2.98 20.66 -26.77
CA CYS A 352 -1.64 20.51 -26.21
C CYS A 352 -0.93 21.87 -26.17
N GLN A 353 -0.49 22.31 -24.99
CA GLN A 353 0.19 23.60 -24.85
C GLN A 353 1.62 23.63 -25.45
N VAL A 354 2.15 22.44 -25.74
CA VAL A 354 3.48 22.25 -26.36
C VAL A 354 3.39 22.23 -27.89
N CYS A 355 2.60 21.30 -28.46
CA CYS A 355 2.57 21.08 -29.91
C CYS A 355 1.28 21.56 -30.60
N GLU A 356 0.35 22.16 -29.85
CA GLU A 356 -0.92 22.76 -30.31
C GLU A 356 -1.92 21.73 -30.88
N MET A 357 -1.63 20.44 -30.76
CA MET A 357 -2.53 19.38 -31.22
C MET A 357 -3.77 19.27 -30.34
N ASN A 358 -4.94 19.28 -30.98
CA ASN A 358 -6.24 18.92 -30.41
C ASN A 358 -6.70 17.58 -31.03
N PHE A 359 -7.22 16.67 -30.19
CA PHE A 359 -7.63 15.34 -30.62
C PHE A 359 -8.96 15.33 -31.39
N ALA A 360 -9.92 16.18 -31.02
CA ALA A 360 -11.18 16.32 -31.74
C ALA A 360 -10.95 16.85 -33.17
N ASP A 361 -10.06 17.82 -33.32
CA ASP A 361 -9.73 18.39 -34.64
C ASP A 361 -9.01 17.37 -35.54
N LYS A 362 -8.13 16.54 -34.96
CA LYS A 362 -7.30 15.60 -35.73
C LYS A 362 -7.98 14.26 -35.99
N TYR A 363 -8.76 13.75 -35.05
CA TYR A 363 -9.32 12.41 -35.09
C TYR A 363 -10.86 12.39 -35.15
N GLY A 364 -11.52 13.55 -35.09
CA GLY A 364 -12.96 13.66 -35.01
C GLY A 364 -13.46 13.81 -33.56
N ALA A 365 -14.59 14.51 -33.40
CA ALA A 365 -15.18 14.77 -32.10
C ALA A 365 -15.73 13.51 -31.41
N ASP A 366 -16.07 12.48 -32.18
CA ASP A 366 -16.60 11.20 -31.69
C ASP A 366 -15.60 10.40 -30.85
N ILE A 367 -14.31 10.48 -31.17
CA ILE A 367 -13.25 9.73 -30.45
C ILE A 367 -12.19 10.64 -29.81
N GLY A 368 -12.13 11.92 -30.21
CA GLY A 368 -11.12 12.87 -29.75
C GLY A 368 -11.63 13.93 -28.77
N ALA A 369 -12.94 14.01 -28.51
CA ALA A 369 -13.50 14.96 -27.55
C ALA A 369 -12.95 14.71 -26.14
N GLU A 370 -12.66 15.82 -25.45
CA GLU A 370 -12.19 15.86 -24.06
C GLU A 370 -10.89 15.10 -23.74
N PHE A 371 -10.18 14.61 -24.77
CA PHE A 371 -9.00 13.77 -24.63
C PHE A 371 -7.71 14.59 -24.60
N ILE A 372 -7.16 14.76 -23.41
CA ILE A 372 -5.84 15.39 -23.18
C ILE A 372 -5.25 14.92 -21.85
N HIS A 373 -3.92 14.78 -21.77
CA HIS A 373 -3.21 14.50 -20.51
C HIS A 373 -2.86 15.81 -19.80
N VAL A 374 -2.67 15.74 -18.48
CA VAL A 374 -2.19 16.86 -17.67
C VAL A 374 -0.88 16.48 -16.99
N HIS A 375 0.11 17.37 -17.10
CA HIS A 375 1.47 17.23 -16.60
C HIS A 375 1.76 18.29 -15.54
N HIS A 376 2.60 17.99 -14.55
CA HIS A 376 3.08 19.00 -13.60
C HIS A 376 4.28 19.72 -14.19
N LYS A 377 4.25 21.06 -14.29
CA LYS A 377 5.38 21.86 -14.79
C LYS A 377 6.64 21.73 -13.93
N LYS A 378 6.47 21.41 -12.64
CA LYS A 378 7.55 21.06 -11.71
C LYS A 378 7.30 19.66 -11.17
N PRO A 379 8.31 18.77 -11.12
CA PRO A 379 8.15 17.44 -10.54
C PRO A 379 7.72 17.55 -9.08
N LEU A 380 6.81 16.67 -8.66
CA LEU A 380 6.40 16.55 -7.26
C LEU A 380 7.60 16.04 -6.44
N PRO A 381 8.12 16.78 -5.45
CA PRO A 381 9.00 16.17 -4.45
C PRO A 381 8.22 15.10 -3.69
N MET A 382 8.89 14.08 -3.15
CA MET A 382 8.23 13.06 -2.32
C MET A 382 7.47 13.73 -1.16
N GLY A 383 6.13 13.78 -1.23
CA GLY A 383 5.28 14.40 -0.21
C GLY A 383 3.89 14.85 -0.71
N VAL A 384 3.00 15.17 0.23
CA VAL A 384 1.67 15.77 -0.01
C VAL A 384 1.82 17.28 -0.16
N ARG A 385 1.32 17.85 -1.25
CA ARG A 385 1.23 19.31 -1.43
C ARG A 385 -0.03 19.66 -2.21
N ASP A 386 -0.67 20.76 -1.83
CA ASP A 386 -1.71 21.41 -2.64
C ASP A 386 -1.13 21.81 -4.00
N THR A 387 -1.76 21.31 -5.07
CA THR A 387 -1.41 21.64 -6.44
C THR A 387 -2.29 22.79 -6.91
N ASP A 388 -1.71 23.92 -7.32
CA ASP A 388 -2.47 24.96 -8.00
C ASP A 388 -2.71 24.53 -9.46
N PRO A 389 -3.94 24.16 -9.84
CA PRO A 389 -4.18 23.59 -11.16
C PRO A 389 -3.95 24.56 -12.31
N ARG A 390 -3.90 25.88 -12.04
CA ARG A 390 -3.67 26.91 -13.05
C ARG A 390 -2.19 27.13 -13.32
N ASN A 391 -1.38 27.05 -12.26
CA ASN A 391 0.03 27.40 -12.32
C ASN A 391 0.93 26.18 -12.40
N ASP A 392 0.62 25.11 -11.67
CA ASP A 392 1.48 23.93 -11.53
C ASP A 392 1.21 22.87 -12.59
N LEU A 393 0.04 22.90 -13.24
CA LEU A 393 -0.37 21.93 -14.24
C LEU A 393 -0.35 22.50 -15.65
N ILE A 394 -0.22 21.64 -16.64
CA ILE A 394 -0.28 21.99 -18.05
C ILE A 394 -0.92 20.87 -18.89
N PRO A 395 -1.88 21.18 -19.79
CA PRO A 395 -2.41 20.21 -20.73
C PRO A 395 -1.40 19.87 -21.83
N VAL A 396 -1.13 18.59 -22.02
CA VAL A 396 -0.18 18.06 -23.02
C VAL A 396 -0.76 16.81 -23.69
N CYS A 397 -0.43 16.59 -24.97
CA CYS A 397 -0.79 15.35 -25.64
C CYS A 397 0.07 14.18 -25.10
N PRO A 398 -0.38 12.92 -25.20
CA PRO A 398 0.38 11.74 -24.78
C PRO A 398 1.81 11.69 -25.33
N ASN A 399 2.03 12.13 -26.58
CA ASN A 399 3.35 12.14 -27.19
C ASN A 399 4.27 13.18 -26.53
N CYS A 400 3.79 14.40 -26.31
CA CYS A 400 4.57 15.41 -25.60
C CYS A 400 4.80 15.01 -24.15
N HIS A 401 3.79 14.43 -23.48
CA HIS A 401 3.92 13.92 -22.12
C HIS A 401 5.05 12.89 -22.01
N ALA A 402 5.10 11.93 -22.92
CA ALA A 402 6.18 10.94 -22.97
C ALA A 402 7.56 11.58 -23.20
N MET A 403 7.64 12.63 -24.03
CA MET A 403 8.90 13.33 -24.30
C MET A 403 9.38 14.16 -23.09
N LEU A 404 8.47 14.75 -22.31
CA LEU A 404 8.83 15.50 -21.10
C LEU A 404 9.48 14.58 -20.04
N HIS A 405 9.06 13.31 -19.98
CA HIS A 405 9.58 12.30 -19.06
C HIS A 405 10.78 11.49 -19.59
N LYS A 406 11.40 11.90 -20.70
CA LYS A 406 12.63 11.26 -21.21
C LYS A 406 13.86 11.52 -20.33
N GLU A 407 13.83 12.55 -19.51
CA GLU A 407 14.89 12.96 -18.60
C GLU A 407 14.35 13.03 -17.16
N ASP A 408 15.21 12.88 -16.14
CA ASP A 408 14.86 13.01 -14.72
C ASP A 408 15.84 13.98 -14.02
N PRO A 409 15.37 15.17 -13.59
CA PRO A 409 13.97 15.64 -13.55
C PRO A 409 13.33 15.87 -14.93
N PRO A 410 11.97 15.82 -15.04
CA PRO A 410 11.27 16.04 -16.31
C PRO A 410 11.65 17.36 -16.98
N MET A 411 11.74 17.33 -18.31
CA MET A 411 12.04 18.50 -19.12
C MET A 411 10.95 19.56 -18.99
N CYS A 412 11.35 20.83 -19.02
CA CYS A 412 10.41 21.95 -19.02
C CYS A 412 9.54 21.93 -20.30
N PRO A 413 8.21 22.11 -20.21
CA PRO A 413 7.32 22.17 -21.38
C PRO A 413 7.73 23.22 -22.42
N GLU A 414 8.23 24.36 -21.98
CA GLU A 414 8.74 25.45 -22.80
C GLU A 414 9.97 25.01 -23.63
N ASP A 415 10.88 24.22 -23.05
CA ASP A 415 12.06 23.71 -23.75
C ASP A 415 11.66 22.73 -24.86
N LEU A 416 10.70 21.83 -24.57
CA LEU A 416 10.19 20.91 -25.58
C LEU A 416 9.50 21.67 -26.72
N LYS A 417 8.76 22.74 -26.40
CA LYS A 417 8.12 23.61 -27.39
C LYS A 417 9.14 24.29 -28.30
N LEU A 418 10.24 24.78 -27.74
CA LEU A 418 11.35 25.37 -28.51
C LEU A 418 12.01 24.34 -29.43
N ARG A 419 12.29 23.13 -28.92
CA ARG A 419 12.86 22.03 -29.73
C ARG A 419 11.97 21.64 -30.92
N LEU A 420 10.65 21.58 -30.71
CA LEU A 420 9.70 21.28 -31.79
C LEU A 420 9.62 22.41 -32.82
N ARG A 421 9.69 23.68 -32.40
CA ARG A 421 9.71 24.83 -33.32
C ARG A 421 10.96 24.87 -34.17
N ALA A 422 12.14 24.62 -33.57
CA ALA A 422 13.41 24.59 -34.29
C ALA A 422 13.43 23.51 -35.39
N ARG A 423 12.81 22.35 -35.15
CA ARG A 423 12.73 21.25 -36.13
C ARG A 423 11.63 21.38 -37.19
N ARG A 424 10.70 22.34 -37.04
CA ARG A 424 9.67 22.66 -38.04
C ARG A 424 10.14 23.70 -39.07
N GLN A 425 11.28 24.35 -38.83
CA GLN A 425 11.87 25.38 -39.69
C GLN A 425 13.03 24.85 -40.56
N THR A 426 13.30 23.56 -40.47
CA THR A 426 14.18 22.76 -41.34
C THR A 426 13.32 21.74 -42.05
#